data_AF-A0A930AHE1-F1
#
_entry.id   AF-A0A930AHE1-F1
#
_cell.length_a   1.000
_cell.length_b   1.000
_cell.length_c   1.000
_cell.angle_alpha   90.00
_cell.angle_beta   90.00
_cell.angle_gamma   90.00
#
_symmetry.space_group_name_H-M   'P 1'
#
loop_
_entity.id
_entity.type
_entity.pdbx_description
1 polymer ?
#
loop_
_entity_poly.entity_id
_entity_poly.type
_entity_poly.pdbx_seq_one_letter_code
_entity_poly.pdbx_strand_id
1 'polypeptide(L)'
;MKEFGKKQFVAYGLGAVGKDMVYALSASYIMYYYQDILGLSATFVGFILMIARVFDAANDPFMGVVVAKTNSRWGKFRPWLFTGTILNAFVLYALFAAPAVSGKALMIYFAVMYILWGVTYTMMDIPFWSMIPAVTSTAKDRENLSVVGRTSAGVGYALINVFTVMAVSKLGGGIERTGFR
;
A
#
# COMPACT_ATOMS: atom_id res chain seq x y z
N MET A 1 -15.73 -3.04 29.88
CA MET A 1 -15.35 -2.88 28.46
C MET A 1 -14.37 -4.00 28.14
N LYS A 2 -14.62 -4.80 27.08
CA LYS A 2 -13.90 -6.06 26.85
C LYS A 2 -12.40 -5.83 26.68
N GLU A 3 -11.59 -6.51 27.48
CA GLU A 3 -10.13 -6.61 27.30
C GLU A 3 -9.81 -6.95 25.85
N PHE A 4 -8.75 -6.34 25.32
CA PHE A 4 -8.24 -6.65 23.99
C PHE A 4 -7.80 -8.11 23.96
N GLY A 5 -8.61 -8.97 23.34
CA GLY A 5 -8.30 -10.39 23.23
C GLY A 5 -7.12 -10.58 22.28
N LYS A 6 -6.23 -11.54 22.58
CA LYS A 6 -5.10 -11.94 21.73
C LYS A 6 -5.47 -12.10 20.24
N LYS A 7 -6.73 -12.46 19.93
CA LYS A 7 -7.28 -12.56 18.57
C LYS A 7 -7.30 -11.23 17.81
N GLN A 8 -7.68 -10.12 18.46
CA GLN A 8 -7.72 -8.79 17.83
C GLN A 8 -6.30 -8.26 17.59
N PHE A 9 -5.38 -8.60 18.50
CA PHE A 9 -3.96 -8.27 18.40
C PHE A 9 -3.29 -9.00 17.22
N VAL A 10 -3.54 -10.30 17.07
CA VAL A 10 -3.07 -11.10 15.94
C VAL A 10 -3.71 -10.66 14.62
N ALA A 11 -5.01 -10.35 14.61
CA ALA A 11 -5.69 -9.85 13.41
C ALA A 11 -5.14 -8.49 12.95
N TYR A 12 -4.79 -7.60 13.88
CA TYR A 12 -4.15 -6.32 13.57
C TYR A 12 -2.75 -6.53 12.98
N GLY A 13 -1.93 -7.39 13.62
CA GLY A 13 -0.61 -7.74 13.10
C GLY A 13 -0.68 -8.36 11.71
N LEU A 14 -1.61 -9.29 11.47
CA LEU A 14 -1.81 -9.91 10.15
C LEU A 14 -2.24 -8.89 9.08
N GLY A 15 -3.10 -7.93 9.45
CA GLY A 15 -3.47 -6.81 8.58
C GLY A 15 -2.28 -5.91 8.25
N ALA A 16 -1.40 -5.64 9.22
CA ALA A 16 -0.17 -4.87 9.00
C ALA A 16 0.78 -5.60 8.05
N VAL A 17 0.97 -6.92 8.23
CA VAL A 17 1.77 -7.76 7.33
C VAL A 17 1.22 -7.66 5.91
N GLY A 18 -0.08 -7.92 5.71
CA GLY A 18 -0.68 -7.93 4.37
C GLY A 18 -0.62 -6.57 3.67
N LYS A 19 -0.91 -5.49 4.40
CA LYS A 19 -0.83 -4.12 3.88
C LYS A 19 0.57 -3.77 3.39
N ASP A 20 1.59 -4.08 4.20
CA ASP A 20 2.96 -3.72 3.89
C ASP A 20 3.60 -4.67 2.86
N MET A 21 3.13 -5.92 2.75
CA MET A 21 3.45 -6.78 1.61
C MET A 21 2.99 -6.14 0.28
N VAL A 22 1.76 -5.64 0.23
CA VAL A 22 1.21 -4.97 -0.97
C VAL A 22 1.96 -3.68 -1.26
N TYR A 23 2.30 -2.90 -0.23
CA TYR A 23 3.11 -1.70 -0.38
C TYR A 23 4.51 -2.01 -0.92
N ALA A 24 5.18 -3.01 -0.36
CA ALA A 24 6.50 -3.44 -0.80
C ALA A 24 6.48 -3.89 -2.27
N LEU A 25 5.48 -4.69 -2.64
CA LEU A 25 5.31 -5.14 -4.02
C LEU A 25 5.08 -3.94 -4.95
N SER A 26 4.23 -3.01 -4.55
CA SER A 26 3.92 -1.83 -5.37
C SER A 26 5.15 -0.91 -5.50
N ALA A 27 5.82 -0.59 -4.40
CA ALA A 27 6.95 0.33 -4.37
C ALA A 27 8.16 -0.20 -5.14
N SER A 28 8.56 -1.45 -4.90
CA SER A 28 9.73 -2.05 -5.55
C SER A 28 9.45 -2.37 -7.03
N TYR A 29 8.27 -2.92 -7.31
CA TYR A 29 8.08 -3.69 -8.53
C TYR A 29 7.38 -2.92 -9.64
N ILE A 30 6.50 -1.97 -9.30
CA ILE A 30 5.94 -1.04 -10.28
C ILE A 30 7.08 -0.19 -10.85
N MET A 31 8.02 0.25 -10.02
CA MET A 31 9.18 1.02 -10.48
C MET A 31 10.00 0.22 -11.50
N TYR A 32 10.37 -1.02 -11.15
CA TYR A 32 11.08 -1.92 -12.06
C TYR A 32 10.29 -2.19 -13.35
N TYR A 33 8.99 -2.49 -13.27
CA TYR A 33 8.15 -2.76 -14.45
C TYR A 33 8.09 -1.56 -15.42
N TYR A 34 7.89 -0.34 -14.90
CA TYR A 34 7.77 0.83 -15.75
C TYR A 34 9.13 1.36 -16.25
N GLN A 35 10.21 1.22 -15.47
CA GLN A 35 11.55 1.66 -15.87
C GLN A 35 12.26 0.64 -16.77
N ASP A 36 12.40 -0.61 -16.31
CA ASP A 36 13.26 -1.62 -16.93
C ASP A 36 12.53 -2.42 -18.03
N ILE A 37 11.24 -2.71 -17.85
CA ILE A 37 10.48 -3.51 -18.84
C ILE A 37 9.87 -2.63 -19.93
N LEU A 38 9.24 -1.53 -19.54
CA LEU A 38 8.53 -0.61 -20.42
C LEU A 38 9.39 0.57 -20.91
N GLY A 39 10.57 0.78 -20.34
CA GLY A 39 11.55 1.75 -20.84
C GLY A 39 11.24 3.21 -20.51
N LEU A 40 10.50 3.52 -19.45
CA LEU A 40 10.33 4.91 -19.01
C LEU A 40 11.63 5.45 -18.40
N SER A 41 11.94 6.71 -18.70
CA SER A 41 13.10 7.38 -18.12
C SER A 41 13.01 7.45 -16.59
N ALA A 42 14.10 7.10 -15.91
CA ALA A 42 14.22 7.22 -14.46
C ALA A 42 13.96 8.65 -13.95
N THR A 43 14.35 9.67 -14.74
CA THR A 43 14.08 11.08 -14.43
C THR A 43 12.59 11.37 -14.40
N PHE A 44 11.82 10.84 -15.35
CA PHE A 44 10.37 11.02 -15.39
C PHE A 44 9.70 10.34 -14.19
N VAL A 45 10.06 9.09 -13.91
CA VAL A 45 9.52 8.37 -12.75
C VAL A 45 9.85 9.09 -11.45
N GLY A 46 11.09 9.54 -11.27
CA GLY A 46 11.50 10.32 -10.10
C GLY A 46 10.70 11.62 -9.94
N PHE A 47 10.39 12.31 -11.04
CA PHE A 47 9.56 13.51 -11.01
C PHE A 47 8.11 13.22 -10.60
N ILE A 48 7.52 12.13 -11.11
CA ILE A 48 6.18 11.68 -10.68
C ILE A 48 6.17 11.30 -9.20
N LEU A 49 7.19 10.60 -8.71
CA LEU A 49 7.32 10.29 -7.29
C LEU A 49 7.37 11.55 -6.43
N MET A 50 8.10 12.58 -6.87
CA MET A 50 8.14 13.86 -6.16
C MET A 50 6.77 14.53 -6.13
N ILE A 51 6.06 14.59 -7.25
CA ILE A 51 4.68 15.13 -7.31
C ILE A 51 3.75 14.34 -6.40
N ALA A 52 3.85 13.00 -6.42
CA ALA A 52 3.05 12.14 -5.56
C ALA A 52 3.28 12.47 -4.08
N ARG A 53 4.53 12.69 -3.65
CA ARG A 53 4.84 13.08 -2.26
C ARG A 53 4.23 14.42 -1.86
N VAL A 54 4.26 15.41 -2.76
CA VAL A 54 3.63 16.71 -2.51
C VAL A 54 2.12 16.58 -2.41
N PHE A 55 1.53 15.76 -3.27
CA PHE A 55 0.10 15.46 -3.24
C PHE A 55 -0.30 14.72 -1.96
N ASP A 56 0.46 13.71 -1.55
CA ASP A 56 0.23 12.93 -0.33
C ASP A 56 0.29 13.82 0.91
N ALA A 57 1.23 14.78 0.96
CA ALA A 57 1.31 15.74 2.05
C ALA A 57 0.02 16.57 2.26
N ALA A 58 -0.76 16.78 1.20
CA ALA A 58 -2.07 17.42 1.27
C ALA A 58 -3.22 16.42 1.51
N ASN A 59 -3.14 15.23 0.91
CA ASN A 59 -4.17 14.20 1.00
C ASN A 59 -4.24 13.55 2.39
N ASP A 60 -3.11 13.36 3.07
CA ASP A 60 -3.04 12.67 4.36
C ASP A 60 -3.84 13.42 5.46
N PRO A 61 -3.69 14.76 5.66
CA PRO A 61 -4.54 15.51 6.59
C PRO A 61 -6.02 15.48 6.21
N PHE A 62 -6.32 15.56 4.90
CA PHE A 62 -7.70 15.52 4.41
C PHE A 62 -8.37 14.21 4.78
N MET A 63 -7.71 13.06 4.51
CA MET A 63 -8.25 11.77 4.93
C MET A 63 -8.33 11.64 6.45
N GLY A 64 -7.39 12.21 7.20
CA GLY A 64 -7.48 12.28 8.66
C GLY A 64 -8.79 12.93 9.13
N VAL A 65 -9.17 14.07 8.53
CA VAL A 65 -10.43 14.77 8.84
C VAL A 65 -11.66 13.97 8.40
N VAL A 66 -11.62 13.37 7.22
CA VAL A 66 -12.73 12.57 6.69
C VAL A 66 -13.00 11.35 7.58
N VAL A 67 -11.95 10.61 7.96
CA VAL A 67 -12.05 9.49 8.91
C VAL A 67 -12.54 10.00 10.25
N ALA A 68 -12.05 11.15 10.72
CA ALA A 68 -12.48 11.77 11.98
C ALA A 68 -13.98 12.09 12.01
N LYS A 69 -14.57 12.52 10.90
CA LYS A 69 -15.99 12.90 10.77
C LYS A 69 -16.91 11.75 10.34
N THR A 70 -16.36 10.59 9.96
CA THR A 70 -17.18 9.46 9.51
C THR A 70 -17.87 8.76 10.69
N ASN A 71 -19.20 8.80 10.71
CA ASN A 71 -20.03 8.01 11.61
C ASN A 71 -20.83 6.97 10.80
N SER A 72 -20.33 5.74 10.74
CA SER A 72 -20.99 4.63 10.04
C SER A 72 -21.48 3.56 11.02
N ARG A 73 -22.49 2.80 10.61
CA ARG A 73 -23.09 1.68 11.37
C ARG A 73 -22.08 0.57 11.69
N TRP A 74 -21.01 0.46 10.92
CA TRP A 74 -19.92 -0.51 11.12
C TRP A 74 -18.71 0.06 11.89
N GLY A 75 -18.85 1.27 12.45
CA GLY A 75 -17.81 1.99 13.14
C GLY A 75 -17.03 2.96 12.24
N LYS A 76 -16.10 3.68 12.86
CA LYS A 76 -15.39 4.81 12.25
C LYS A 76 -14.30 4.38 11.24
N PHE A 77 -13.55 3.33 11.55
CA PHE A 77 -12.36 2.93 10.79
C PHE A 77 -12.60 1.78 9.79
N ARG A 78 -13.52 0.86 10.12
CA ARG A 78 -13.73 -0.38 9.33
C ARG A 78 -14.21 -0.15 7.89
N PRO A 79 -15.15 0.78 7.61
CA PRO A 79 -15.59 1.04 6.25
C PRO A 79 -14.44 1.50 5.36
N TRP A 80 -13.62 2.45 5.84
CA TRP A 80 -12.48 2.99 5.11
C TRP A 80 -11.39 1.96 4.87
N LEU A 81 -11.11 1.11 5.87
CA LEU A 81 -10.16 0.02 5.71
C LEU A 81 -10.60 -0.93 4.59
N PHE A 82 -11.86 -1.35 4.61
CA PHE A 82 -12.40 -2.30 3.64
C PHE A 82 -12.48 -1.71 2.22
N THR A 83 -13.05 -0.51 2.08
CA THR A 83 -13.14 0.15 0.77
C THR A 83 -11.77 0.52 0.24
N GLY A 84 -10.86 0.97 1.11
CA GLY A 84 -9.47 1.29 0.77
C GLY A 84 -8.72 0.07 0.25
N THR A 85 -8.81 -1.08 0.93
CA THR A 85 -8.18 -2.33 0.48
C THR A 85 -8.73 -2.80 -0.87
N ILE A 86 -10.05 -2.77 -1.06
CA ILE A 86 -10.67 -3.20 -2.33
C ILE A 86 -10.25 -2.27 -3.48
N LEU A 87 -10.36 -0.96 -3.28
CA LEU A 87 -9.98 0.01 -4.32
C LEU A 87 -8.49 -0.10 -4.64
N ASN A 88 -7.63 -0.26 -3.63
CA ASN A 88 -6.20 -0.43 -3.85
C ASN A 88 -5.90 -1.70 -4.65
N ALA A 89 -6.59 -2.81 -4.40
CA ALA A 89 -6.44 -4.04 -5.18
C ALA A 89 -6.82 -3.86 -6.65
N PHE A 90 -7.93 -3.16 -6.95
CA PHE A 90 -8.32 -2.86 -8.34
C PHE A 90 -7.32 -1.95 -9.04
N VAL A 91 -6.86 -0.90 -8.36
CA VAL A 91 -5.88 0.04 -8.92
C VAL A 91 -4.53 -0.65 -9.15
N LEU A 92 -4.11 -1.51 -8.23
CA LEU A 92 -2.89 -2.30 -8.37
C LEU A 92 -3.01 -3.27 -9.56
N TYR A 93 -4.14 -3.96 -9.70
CA TYR A 93 -4.38 -4.82 -10.86
C TYR A 93 -4.31 -4.01 -12.17
N ALA A 94 -4.95 -2.85 -12.23
CA ALA A 94 -4.91 -1.98 -13.41
C ALA A 94 -3.50 -1.42 -13.69
N LEU A 95 -2.66 -1.24 -12.67
CA LEU A 95 -1.25 -0.85 -12.82
C LEU A 95 -0.42 -1.91 -13.54
N PHE A 96 -0.68 -3.19 -13.25
CA PHE A 96 -0.03 -4.34 -13.89
C PHE A 96 -0.67 -4.73 -15.22
N ALA A 97 -2.00 -4.60 -15.34
CA ALA A 97 -2.76 -4.77 -16.57
C ALA A 97 -2.70 -3.50 -17.45
N ALA A 98 -1.51 -2.90 -17.55
CA ALA A 98 -1.31 -1.69 -18.33
C ALA A 98 -1.74 -1.93 -19.79
N PRO A 99 -2.53 -1.04 -20.40
CA PRO A 99 -2.90 -1.18 -21.79
C PRO A 99 -1.65 -1.16 -22.66
N ALA A 100 -1.68 -1.81 -23.83
CA ALA A 100 -0.56 -1.89 -24.77
C ALA A 100 -0.31 -0.54 -25.50
N VAL A 101 -0.07 0.51 -24.72
CA VAL A 101 0.20 1.88 -25.14
C VAL A 101 1.69 2.18 -24.92
N SER A 102 2.28 2.99 -25.79
CA SER A 102 3.71 3.32 -25.75
C SER A 102 3.95 4.82 -25.72
N GLY A 103 5.16 5.23 -25.30
CA GLY A 103 5.58 6.62 -25.29
C GLY A 103 4.77 7.51 -24.34
N LYS A 104 4.31 8.67 -24.83
CA LYS A 104 3.64 9.68 -23.99
C LYS A 104 2.34 9.19 -23.34
N ALA A 105 1.59 8.32 -24.02
CA ALA A 105 0.35 7.77 -23.47
C ALA A 105 0.62 6.89 -22.23
N LEU A 106 1.71 6.12 -22.27
CA LEU A 106 2.13 5.30 -21.13
C LEU A 106 2.61 6.16 -19.96
N MET A 107 3.32 7.26 -20.23
CA MET A 107 3.76 8.22 -19.22
C MET A 107 2.57 8.84 -18.47
N ILE A 108 1.53 9.27 -19.20
CA ILE A 108 0.31 9.83 -18.61
C ILE A 108 -0.44 8.75 -17.82
N TYR A 109 -0.56 7.54 -18.36
CA TYR A 109 -1.19 6.42 -17.67
C TYR A 109 -0.51 6.12 -16.33
N PHE A 110 0.83 5.99 -16.34
CA PHE A 110 1.62 5.78 -15.15
C PHE A 110 1.40 6.88 -14.10
N ALA A 111 1.46 8.15 -14.51
CA ALA A 111 1.28 9.27 -13.60
C ALA A 111 -0.09 9.25 -12.90
N VAL A 112 -1.17 9.06 -13.67
CA VAL A 112 -2.53 9.03 -13.13
C VAL A 112 -2.73 7.82 -12.21
N MET A 113 -2.31 6.64 -12.67
CA MET A 113 -2.50 5.41 -11.90
C MET A 113 -1.65 5.38 -10.63
N TYR A 114 -0.45 5.96 -10.66
CA TYR A 114 0.41 6.04 -9.48
C TYR A 114 -0.17 6.98 -8.41
N ILE A 115 -0.68 8.15 -8.81
CA ILE A 115 -1.36 9.07 -7.89
C ILE A 115 -2.62 8.41 -7.32
N LEU A 116 -3.42 7.74 -8.16
CA LEU A 116 -4.62 7.04 -7.72
C LEU A 116 -4.29 5.90 -6.73
N TRP A 117 -3.20 5.18 -6.98
CA TRP A 117 -2.70 4.18 -6.06
C TRP A 117 -2.31 4.80 -4.71
N GLY A 118 -1.60 5.94 -4.72
CA GLY A 118 -1.28 6.71 -3.51
C GLY A 118 -2.53 7.09 -2.71
N VAL A 119 -3.55 7.65 -3.37
CA VAL A 119 -4.83 8.01 -2.73
C VAL A 119 -5.49 6.81 -2.05
N THR A 120 -5.62 5.70 -2.77
CA THR A 120 -6.26 4.49 -2.22
C THR A 120 -5.43 3.87 -1.09
N TYR A 121 -4.11 4.00 -1.15
CA TYR A 121 -3.21 3.57 -0.08
C TYR A 121 -3.40 4.42 1.18
N THR A 122 -3.41 5.76 1.06
CA THR A 122 -3.70 6.68 2.18
C THR A 122 -5.06 6.39 2.82
N MET A 123 -6.08 6.09 2.01
CA MET A 123 -7.42 5.73 2.49
C MET A 123 -7.43 4.46 3.35
N MET A 124 -6.47 3.56 3.19
CA MET A 124 -6.30 2.37 4.01
C MET A 124 -5.35 2.61 5.19
N ASP A 125 -4.23 3.30 4.97
CA ASP A 125 -3.14 3.46 5.94
C ASP A 125 -3.50 4.40 7.10
N ILE A 126 -4.09 5.56 6.81
CA ILE A 126 -4.45 6.55 7.84
C ILE A 126 -5.45 5.97 8.86
N PRO A 127 -6.58 5.33 8.46
CA PRO A 127 -7.47 4.68 9.42
C PRO A 127 -6.81 3.52 10.17
N PHE A 128 -5.88 2.79 9.54
CA PHE A 128 -5.19 1.65 10.14
C PHE A 128 -4.38 2.10 11.37
N TRP A 129 -3.50 3.08 11.18
CA TRP A 129 -2.67 3.61 12.27
C TRP A 129 -3.49 4.42 13.28
N SER A 130 -4.53 5.13 12.83
CA SER A 130 -5.46 5.86 13.72
C SER A 130 -6.28 4.93 14.61
N MET A 131 -6.41 3.65 14.25
CA MET A 131 -7.10 2.67 15.07
C MET A 131 -6.32 2.34 16.35
N ILE A 132 -4.97 2.36 16.32
CA ILE A 132 -4.11 2.03 17.48
C ILE A 132 -4.53 2.82 18.73
N PRO A 133 -4.51 4.17 18.74
CA PRO A 133 -4.88 4.93 19.92
C PRO A 133 -6.37 4.85 20.25
N ALA A 134 -7.23 4.63 19.26
CA ALA A 134 -8.68 4.55 19.46
C ALA A 134 -9.13 3.26 20.14
N VAL A 135 -8.35 2.19 20.01
CA VAL A 135 -8.68 0.87 20.56
C VAL A 135 -7.90 0.51 21.83
N THR A 136 -6.88 1.30 22.18
CA THR A 136 -6.01 1.05 23.34
C THR A 136 -6.25 2.08 24.45
N SER A 137 -6.47 1.57 25.67
CA SER A 137 -6.80 2.38 26.85
C SER A 137 -5.56 2.87 27.60
N THR A 138 -4.50 2.05 27.66
CA THR A 138 -3.27 2.34 28.41
C THR A 138 -2.12 2.72 27.48
N ALA A 139 -1.20 3.59 27.94
CA ALA A 139 0.00 3.95 27.18
C ALA A 139 0.82 2.73 26.76
N LYS A 140 0.92 1.74 27.66
CA LYS A 140 1.65 0.48 27.44
C LYS A 140 1.02 -0.37 26.33
N ASP A 141 -0.31 -0.46 26.29
CA ASP A 141 -0.99 -1.21 25.22
C ASP A 141 -0.86 -0.50 23.86
N ARG A 142 -0.85 0.85 23.84
CA ARG A 142 -0.61 1.63 22.62
C ARG A 142 0.76 1.34 22.04
N GLU A 143 1.77 1.38 22.90
CA GLU A 143 3.16 1.13 22.54
C GLU A 143 3.33 -0.30 22.02
N ASN A 144 2.82 -1.29 22.77
CA ASN A 144 2.90 -2.70 22.36
C ASN A 144 2.21 -2.96 21.01
N LEU A 145 1.03 -2.37 20.78
CA LEU A 145 0.28 -2.54 19.52
C LEU A 145 1.00 -1.84 18.35
N SER A 146 1.61 -0.68 18.59
CA SER A 146 2.44 0.01 17.59
C SER A 146 3.71 -0.76 17.25
N VAL A 147 4.41 -1.29 18.26
CA VAL A 147 5.61 -2.12 18.07
C VAL A 147 5.26 -3.37 17.26
N VAL A 148 4.19 -4.06 17.62
CA VAL A 148 3.77 -5.27 16.88
C VAL A 148 3.32 -4.92 15.47
N GLY A 149 2.55 -3.85 15.29
CA GLY A 149 2.17 -3.34 13.97
C GLY A 149 3.40 -3.07 13.09
N ARG A 150 4.39 -2.33 13.60
CA ARG A 150 5.62 -2.00 12.85
C ARG A 150 6.53 -3.19 12.58
N THR A 151 6.72 -4.07 13.56
CA THR A 151 7.52 -5.29 13.38
C THR A 151 6.86 -6.22 12.36
N SER A 152 5.54 -6.42 12.46
CA SER A 152 4.77 -7.18 11.48
C SER A 152 4.84 -6.57 10.08
N ALA A 153 4.68 -5.25 9.97
CA ALA A 153 4.87 -4.50 8.73
C ALA A 153 6.26 -4.74 8.11
N GLY A 154 7.33 -4.59 8.89
CA GLY A 154 8.70 -4.83 8.45
C GLY A 154 8.94 -6.27 7.97
N VAL A 155 8.39 -7.26 8.68
CA VAL A 155 8.43 -8.67 8.25
C VAL A 155 7.70 -8.87 6.93
N GLY A 156 6.51 -8.29 6.76
CA GLY A 156 5.76 -8.35 5.50
C GLY A 156 6.53 -7.75 4.32
N TYR A 157 7.14 -6.58 4.54
CA TYR A 157 7.96 -5.90 3.55
C TYR A 157 9.19 -6.74 3.13
N ALA A 158 9.89 -7.32 4.11
CA ALA A 158 11.06 -8.16 3.85
C ALA A 158 10.70 -9.45 3.13
N LEU A 159 9.62 -10.12 3.54
CA LEU A 159 9.14 -11.34 2.91
C LEU A 159 8.85 -11.12 1.42
N ILE A 160 8.15 -10.05 1.05
CA ILE A 160 7.87 -9.78 -0.36
C ILE A 160 9.14 -9.49 -1.15
N ASN A 161 10.08 -8.69 -0.64
CA ASN A 161 11.30 -8.44 -1.41
C ASN A 161 12.11 -9.73 -1.65
N VAL A 162 12.16 -10.65 -0.68
CA VAL A 162 12.86 -11.93 -0.84
C VAL A 162 12.09 -12.89 -1.76
N PHE A 163 10.80 -13.10 -1.51
CA PHE A 163 9.98 -14.05 -2.27
C PHE A 163 9.75 -13.59 -3.69
N THR A 164 9.57 -12.30 -3.93
CA THR A 164 9.34 -11.76 -5.26
C THR A 164 10.61 -11.91 -6.11
N VAL A 165 11.80 -11.55 -5.61
CA VAL A 165 13.06 -11.79 -6.34
C VAL A 165 13.24 -13.28 -6.67
N MET A 166 12.93 -14.17 -5.72
CA MET A 166 13.01 -15.61 -5.95
C MET A 166 11.97 -16.11 -6.96
N ALA A 167 10.75 -15.58 -6.94
CA ALA A 167 9.67 -15.95 -7.86
C ALA A 167 9.97 -15.48 -9.28
N VAL A 168 10.48 -14.26 -9.47
CA VAL A 168 10.93 -13.76 -10.79
C VAL A 168 12.06 -14.61 -11.34
N SER A 169 13.05 -14.89 -10.50
CA SER A 169 14.22 -15.67 -10.91
C SER A 169 13.83 -17.09 -11.34
N LYS A 170 12.87 -17.72 -10.63
CA LYS A 170 12.39 -19.08 -10.95
C LYS A 170 11.37 -19.13 -12.10
N LEU A 171 10.42 -18.20 -12.15
CA LEU A 171 9.36 -18.18 -13.17
C LEU A 171 9.78 -17.49 -14.47
N GLY A 172 10.77 -16.59 -14.41
CA GLY A 172 11.31 -15.89 -15.58
C GLY A 172 12.24 -16.74 -16.45
N GLY A 173 12.68 -17.93 -15.99
CA GLY A 173 13.53 -18.82 -16.79
C GLY A 173 14.84 -18.18 -17.30
N GLY A 174 15.38 -17.18 -16.58
CA GLY A 174 16.56 -16.40 -17.00
C GLY A 174 16.26 -15.20 -17.92
N ILE A 175 15.00 -14.97 -18.29
CA ILE A 175 14.55 -13.76 -19.00
C ILE A 175 13.43 -13.13 -18.17
N GLU A 176 13.77 -12.07 -17.42
CA GLU A 176 12.86 -11.41 -16.49
C GLU A 176 11.53 -10.99 -17.16
N ARG A 177 11.54 -10.70 -18.46
CA ARG A 177 10.35 -10.34 -19.26
C ARG A 177 9.28 -11.43 -19.37
N THR A 178 9.61 -12.72 -19.30
CA THR A 178 8.64 -13.82 -19.52
C THR A 178 7.87 -14.23 -18.27
N GLY A 179 8.37 -13.91 -17.08
CA GLY A 179 7.66 -14.17 -15.81
C GLY A 179 6.45 -13.27 -15.56
N PHE A 180 6.23 -12.26 -16.42
CA PHE A 180 5.25 -11.18 -16.25
C PHE A 180 4.14 -11.13 -17.30
N ARG A 181 4.05 -12.15 -18.16
CA ARG A 181 3.02 -12.24 -19.20
C ARG A 181 1.81 -13.04 -18.76
#